data_AF-A0A816R0A1-F1
#
_entry.id   AF-A0A816R0A1-F1
#
_cell.length_a   1.000
_cell.length_b   1.000
_cell.length_c   1.000
_cell.angle_alpha   90.00
_cell.angle_beta   90.00
_cell.angle_gamma   90.00
#
_symmetry.space_group_name_H-M   'P 1'
#
loop_
_entity.id
_entity.type
_entity.pdbx_description
1 polymer ?
#
loop_
_entity_poly.entity_id
_entity_poly.type
_entity_poly.pdbx_seq_one_letter_code
_entity_poly.pdbx_strand_id
1 'polypeptide(L)'
;MSSLPFKCDDDGIPQPTPNSKSQSSPIIVCHGDLITRETDVIVVCSSSEYLFESICQAGGDPVSTSYKQQNSRNPNAPIIIVESAGKIASKTIYFLPWKANPDESILRKSIENFVSLALEKAIEQKYRSIVFPAIGCGGFGCSIQLIARTMIETVYSKLKTYQMSVSFIIQPNKKHIYDEFKEHVDALKLPSPSSIELRKIAADFGKGVIEVEMGDITTQTVDVIVGSTSSGILREIILKAAGKESQLAYEIERRNHPNYILIEIPAGSLQCKKIFFVKWGPNDNEEILQQSLIDLINIVVQNAISHKFTSIAFPAIGCGKSACSLDIVVKTMVREMKKHLIQRKLSWRVKFVVNANQENVYDEFCKQVLKTEDGFYQRPCYQLPATWEKSAEDKIRFTLSTKMHEYKSIASNFDQTMKGKYTDIIKIERIQNERGYLQYLVHSKDFLKRLKVDTEKRLYHGCHEQAANAIIGEGFNRSYAGEHGTLYGFGVYFSSDAAYSHGYTKSNANDERCMFLARVLIGETTQGNHTMKTRPPGFDSTTDGNHIFVTYHDAQALAEYLITYK
;
A
#
# COMPACT_ATOMS: atom_id res chain seq x y z
N MET A 1 -56.66 13.38 -19.87
CA MET A 1 -57.29 13.71 -18.58
C MET A 1 -57.75 12.41 -17.93
N SER A 2 -57.57 12.29 -16.61
CA SER A 2 -58.09 11.24 -15.68
C SER A 2 -57.68 9.79 -15.97
N SER A 3 -57.36 8.90 -15.04
CA SER A 3 -57.27 8.90 -13.58
C SER A 3 -56.82 7.47 -13.18
N LEU A 4 -56.06 7.37 -12.08
CA LEU A 4 -55.56 6.16 -11.39
C LEU A 4 -56.65 5.09 -11.09
N PRO A 5 -56.28 3.82 -10.80
CA PRO A 5 -55.93 3.46 -9.42
C PRO A 5 -54.75 2.49 -9.27
N PHE A 6 -53.87 2.82 -8.31
CA PHE A 6 -53.06 1.84 -7.58
C PHE A 6 -53.94 1.12 -6.55
N LYS A 7 -53.79 -0.20 -6.44
CA LYS A 7 -54.12 -0.97 -5.23
C LYS A 7 -52.97 -1.94 -4.94
N CYS A 8 -52.55 -1.92 -3.69
CA CYS A 8 -51.53 -2.78 -3.09
C CYS A 8 -51.96 -4.26 -3.12
N ASP A 9 -50.99 -5.14 -3.35
CA ASP A 9 -50.95 -6.42 -2.65
C ASP A 9 -49.59 -6.55 -1.95
N ASP A 10 -49.70 -7.02 -0.72
CA ASP A 10 -48.73 -7.14 0.35
C ASP A 10 -48.10 -8.53 0.26
N ASP A 11 -46.80 -8.62 0.01
CA ASP A 11 -46.06 -9.88 0.15
C ASP A 11 -44.69 -9.61 0.81
N GLY A 12 -44.70 -9.76 2.14
CA GLY A 12 -43.66 -10.48 2.88
C GLY A 12 -42.23 -9.97 2.79
N ILE A 13 -41.84 -9.15 3.76
CA ILE A 13 -40.43 -8.97 4.14
C ILE A 13 -39.87 -10.34 4.58
N PRO A 14 -38.82 -10.89 3.95
CA PRO A 14 -38.19 -12.10 4.45
C PRO A 14 -37.43 -11.77 5.74
N GLN A 15 -37.81 -12.41 6.84
CA GLN A 15 -36.98 -12.40 8.05
C GLN A 15 -35.62 -13.08 7.79
N PRO A 16 -34.51 -12.55 8.32
CA PRO A 16 -33.21 -13.16 8.16
C PRO A 16 -33.11 -14.46 8.96
N THR A 17 -32.76 -15.53 8.26
CA THR A 17 -32.44 -16.84 8.85
C THR A 17 -31.20 -16.74 9.77
N PRO A 18 -31.23 -17.32 10.98
CA PRO A 18 -30.09 -17.31 11.90
C PRO A 18 -29.14 -18.46 11.56
N ASN A 19 -28.11 -18.20 10.73
CA ASN A 19 -26.80 -18.87 10.82
C ASN A 19 -25.82 -18.34 9.77
N SER A 20 -25.10 -17.29 10.11
CA SER A 20 -23.66 -17.18 9.82
C SER A 20 -23.06 -16.24 10.87
N LYS A 21 -22.22 -16.77 11.77
CA LYS A 21 -21.42 -15.92 12.65
C LYS A 21 -20.33 -15.28 11.80
N SER A 22 -20.65 -14.17 11.13
CA SER A 22 -19.64 -13.25 10.63
C SER A 22 -18.96 -12.64 11.84
N GLN A 23 -17.66 -12.85 11.96
CA GLN A 23 -16.87 -12.29 13.05
C GLN A 23 -16.72 -10.79 12.77
N SER A 24 -17.66 -9.98 13.25
CA SER A 24 -17.60 -8.52 13.13
C SER A 24 -16.32 -8.03 13.80
N SER A 25 -15.51 -7.25 13.08
CA SER A 25 -14.29 -6.69 13.65
C SER A 25 -14.61 -5.85 14.90
N PRO A 26 -13.83 -5.96 15.98
CA PRO A 26 -14.15 -5.30 17.25
C PRO A 26 -13.91 -3.78 17.23
N ILE A 27 -13.36 -3.25 16.14
CA ILE A 27 -13.18 -1.81 15.90
C ILE A 27 -14.05 -1.38 14.71
N ILE A 28 -14.90 -0.39 14.93
CA ILE A 28 -15.85 0.14 13.95
C ILE A 28 -15.61 1.64 13.77
N VAL A 29 -15.64 2.14 12.54
CA VAL A 29 -15.65 3.59 12.24
C VAL A 29 -16.99 3.91 11.59
N CYS A 30 -17.73 4.88 12.13
CA CYS A 30 -19.03 5.26 11.61
C CYS A 30 -19.17 6.78 11.50
N HIS A 31 -19.94 7.21 10.51
CA HIS A 31 -20.54 8.54 10.54
C HIS A 31 -21.69 8.58 11.54
N GLY A 32 -21.79 9.66 12.30
CA GLY A 32 -22.92 9.86 13.21
C GLY A 32 -22.70 10.90 14.28
N ASP A 33 -23.61 10.88 15.24
CA ASP A 33 -23.60 11.68 16.46
C ASP A 33 -23.33 10.75 17.66
N LEU A 34 -22.54 11.22 18.62
CA LEU A 34 -22.25 10.51 19.86
C LEU A 34 -23.51 10.34 20.72
N ILE A 35 -24.42 11.32 20.68
CA ILE A 35 -25.61 11.36 21.53
C ILE A 35 -26.59 10.20 21.21
N THR A 36 -26.76 9.90 19.92
CA THR A 36 -27.74 8.93 19.42
C THR A 36 -27.22 7.50 19.34
N ARG A 37 -25.95 7.27 19.72
CA ARG A 37 -25.33 5.95 19.64
C ARG A 37 -25.64 5.12 20.89
N GLU A 38 -26.24 3.96 20.68
CA GLU A 38 -26.47 2.98 21.75
C GLU A 38 -25.17 2.21 22.07
N THR A 39 -24.54 2.56 23.19
CA THR A 39 -23.35 1.86 23.72
C THR A 39 -23.33 1.91 25.25
N ASP A 40 -22.42 1.17 25.89
CA ASP A 40 -22.27 1.27 27.34
C ASP A 40 -21.60 2.59 27.74
N VAL A 41 -20.54 2.99 27.04
CA VAL A 41 -19.72 4.16 27.41
C VAL A 41 -19.50 5.10 26.23
N ILE A 42 -19.75 6.40 26.45
CA ILE A 42 -19.33 7.48 25.56
C ILE A 42 -18.12 8.19 26.16
N VAL A 43 -17.06 8.34 25.37
CA VAL A 43 -15.88 9.12 25.75
C VAL A 43 -16.02 10.56 25.26
N VAL A 44 -15.76 11.53 26.13
CA VAL A 44 -15.85 12.96 25.84
C VAL A 44 -14.55 13.62 26.25
N CYS A 45 -13.92 14.34 25.32
CA CYS A 45 -12.82 15.24 25.65
C CYS A 45 -13.39 16.46 26.38
N SER A 46 -13.24 16.53 27.70
CA SER A 46 -13.83 17.62 28.52
C SER A 46 -13.19 18.98 28.27
N SER A 47 -12.03 19.01 27.60
CA SER A 47 -11.37 20.25 27.16
C SER A 47 -11.90 20.78 25.82
N SER A 48 -12.78 20.03 25.14
CA SER A 48 -13.49 20.52 23.96
C SER A 48 -14.81 21.17 24.37
N GLU A 49 -14.87 22.51 24.35
CA GLU A 49 -16.08 23.27 24.72
C GLU A 49 -17.30 22.81 23.91
N TYR A 50 -17.17 22.74 22.59
CA TYR A 50 -18.25 22.31 21.70
C TYR A 50 -18.80 20.92 22.05
N LEU A 51 -17.92 19.92 22.24
CA LEU A 51 -18.36 18.56 22.52
C LEU A 51 -18.92 18.43 23.93
N PHE A 52 -18.28 19.10 24.90
CA PHE A 52 -18.73 19.13 26.28
C PHE A 52 -20.12 19.76 26.42
N GLU A 53 -20.34 20.92 25.80
CA GLU A 53 -21.63 21.61 25.81
C GLU A 53 -22.72 20.81 25.12
N SER A 54 -22.43 20.21 23.96
CA SER A 54 -23.38 19.38 23.22
C SER A 54 -23.86 18.19 24.06
N ILE A 55 -22.94 17.50 24.77
CA ILE A 55 -23.27 16.39 25.66
C ILE A 55 -24.03 16.86 26.90
N CYS A 56 -23.64 17.98 27.52
CA CYS A 56 -24.35 18.55 28.66
C CYS A 56 -25.79 18.96 28.29
N GLN A 57 -25.99 19.55 27.11
CA GLN A 57 -27.31 19.95 26.63
C GLN A 57 -28.20 18.73 26.34
N ALA A 58 -27.63 17.67 25.75
CA ALA A 58 -28.35 16.43 25.50
C ALA A 58 -28.68 15.67 26.79
N GLY A 59 -27.76 15.70 27.76
CA GLY A 59 -27.88 15.06 29.07
C GLY A 59 -28.77 15.80 30.07
N GLY A 60 -28.97 17.10 29.86
CA GLY A 60 -29.72 17.98 30.74
C GLY A 60 -28.99 18.31 32.05
N ASP A 61 -29.74 18.90 32.99
CA ASP A 61 -29.24 19.30 34.31
C ASP A 61 -28.57 18.18 35.11
N PRO A 62 -29.03 16.91 35.09
CA PRO A 62 -28.40 15.83 35.85
C PRO A 62 -26.92 15.60 35.46
N VAL A 63 -26.62 15.55 34.16
CA VAL A 63 -25.26 15.33 33.66
C VAL A 63 -24.36 16.52 34.00
N SER A 64 -24.86 17.73 33.73
CA SER A 64 -24.12 18.98 33.98
C SER A 64 -23.80 19.18 35.46
N THR A 65 -24.76 18.90 36.34
CA THR A 65 -24.62 19.06 37.79
C THR A 65 -23.67 18.01 38.37
N SER A 66 -23.82 16.75 37.94
CA SER A 66 -22.95 15.66 38.40
C SER A 66 -21.48 15.88 37.99
N TYR A 67 -21.23 16.28 36.74
CA TYR A 67 -19.89 16.65 36.29
C TYR A 67 -19.31 17.80 37.13
N LYS A 68 -20.05 18.90 37.29
CA LYS A 68 -19.59 20.07 38.06
C LYS A 68 -19.26 19.68 39.51
N GLN A 69 -20.12 18.90 40.16
CA GLN A 69 -19.91 18.46 41.54
C GLN A 69 -18.65 17.60 41.69
N GLN A 70 -18.42 16.65 40.77
CA GLN A 70 -17.22 15.81 40.79
C GLN A 70 -15.95 16.61 40.46
N ASN A 71 -16.02 17.50 39.47
CA ASN A 71 -14.91 18.35 39.08
C ASN A 71 -14.53 19.34 40.19
N SER A 72 -15.49 19.89 40.94
CA SER A 72 -15.21 20.73 42.11
C SER A 72 -14.55 19.96 43.26
N ARG A 73 -14.84 18.66 43.42
CA ARG A 73 -14.21 17.82 44.45
C ARG A 73 -12.78 17.41 44.08
N ASN A 74 -12.51 17.14 42.81
CA ASN A 74 -11.16 16.82 42.32
C ASN A 74 -10.94 17.38 40.90
N PRO A 75 -10.47 18.64 40.80
CA PRO A 75 -10.26 19.30 39.50
C PRO A 75 -9.19 18.65 38.61
N ASN A 76 -8.31 17.86 39.22
CA ASN A 76 -7.19 17.19 38.53
C ASN A 76 -7.46 15.70 38.30
N ALA A 77 -8.72 15.26 38.42
CA ALA A 77 -9.09 13.88 38.13
C ALA A 77 -8.76 13.54 36.67
N PRO A 78 -8.05 12.41 36.41
CA PRO A 78 -7.68 12.02 35.05
C PRO A 78 -8.89 11.54 34.22
N ILE A 79 -10.00 11.22 34.90
CA ILE A 79 -11.28 10.85 34.31
C ILE A 79 -12.41 11.19 35.30
N ILE A 80 -13.49 11.77 34.80
CA ILE A 80 -14.74 12.00 35.55
C ILE A 80 -15.82 11.13 34.92
N ILE A 81 -16.52 10.33 35.74
CA ILE A 81 -17.51 9.36 35.28
C ILE A 81 -18.89 9.82 35.72
N VAL A 82 -19.80 9.98 34.77
CA VAL A 82 -21.16 10.48 35.00
C VAL A 82 -22.16 9.52 34.35
N GLU A 83 -23.23 9.17 35.06
CA GLU A 83 -24.34 8.42 34.46
C GLU A 83 -25.04 9.27 33.40
N SER A 84 -25.36 8.65 32.26
CA SER A 84 -26.09 9.35 31.21
C SER A 84 -27.51 9.68 31.65
N ALA A 85 -28.06 10.78 31.14
CA ALA A 85 -29.45 11.15 31.32
C ALA A 85 -29.98 11.83 30.04
N GLY A 86 -31.25 12.26 30.07
CA GLY A 86 -31.86 13.03 28.99
C GLY A 86 -31.95 12.23 27.68
N LYS A 87 -31.43 12.80 26.59
CA LYS A 87 -31.49 12.25 25.23
C LYS A 87 -30.30 11.33 24.88
N ILE A 88 -29.41 11.07 25.83
CA ILE A 88 -28.20 10.27 25.60
C ILE A 88 -28.56 8.79 25.69
N ALA A 89 -28.35 8.05 24.61
CA ALA A 89 -28.74 6.64 24.50
C ALA A 89 -27.79 5.66 25.21
N SER A 90 -26.58 6.09 25.56
CA SER A 90 -25.58 5.25 26.23
C SER A 90 -25.72 5.24 27.75
N LYS A 91 -25.15 4.25 28.44
CA LYS A 91 -25.32 4.10 29.91
C LYS A 91 -24.49 5.09 30.73
N THR A 92 -23.28 5.40 30.29
CA THR A 92 -22.33 6.20 31.07
C THR A 92 -21.46 7.08 30.18
N ILE A 93 -21.02 8.21 30.71
CA ILE A 93 -20.19 9.22 30.05
C ILE A 93 -18.87 9.34 30.79
N TYR A 94 -17.77 9.20 30.04
CA TYR A 94 -16.41 9.38 30.51
C TYR A 94 -15.88 10.72 30.02
N PHE A 95 -15.72 11.68 30.94
CA PHE A 95 -15.10 12.96 30.66
C PHE A 95 -13.60 12.88 30.96
N LEU A 96 -12.77 12.95 29.91
CA LEU A 96 -11.32 12.94 30.03
C LEU A 96 -10.76 14.30 29.58
N PRO A 97 -9.94 14.98 30.41
CA PRO A 97 -9.24 16.17 29.98
C PRO A 97 -8.12 15.80 29.01
N TRP A 98 -8.04 16.52 27.89
CA TRP A 98 -6.95 16.32 26.93
C TRP A 98 -6.66 17.60 26.17
N LYS A 99 -5.38 17.90 25.98
CA LYS A 99 -4.90 19.05 25.21
C LYS A 99 -3.89 18.58 24.18
N ALA A 100 -3.99 19.15 22.97
CA ALA A 100 -3.01 18.93 21.93
C ALA A 100 -1.65 19.49 22.35
N ASN A 101 -0.58 18.83 21.92
CA ASN A 101 0.79 19.29 22.08
C ASN A 101 1.45 19.39 20.70
N PRO A 102 2.18 20.47 20.37
CA PRO A 102 2.91 20.58 19.11
C PRO A 102 4.02 19.53 18.95
N ASP A 103 4.61 19.06 20.06
CA ASP A 103 5.59 17.99 20.03
C ASP A 103 4.90 16.66 19.74
N GLU A 104 5.25 16.06 18.60
CA GLU A 104 4.63 14.85 18.08
C GLU A 104 4.80 13.64 19.01
N SER A 105 5.92 13.55 19.74
CA SER A 105 6.19 12.45 20.67
C SER A 105 5.33 12.55 21.93
N ILE A 106 5.17 13.78 22.45
CA ILE A 106 4.31 14.07 23.59
C ILE A 106 2.84 13.90 23.19
N LEU A 107 2.47 14.37 21.99
CA LEU A 107 1.14 14.21 21.42
C LEU A 107 0.76 12.73 21.28
N ARG A 108 1.65 11.91 20.71
CA ARG A 108 1.43 10.47 20.59
C ARG A 108 1.20 9.85 21.96
N LYS A 109 2.08 10.11 22.92
CA LYS A 109 2.00 9.52 24.26
C LYS A 109 0.75 9.99 25.02
N SER A 110 0.32 11.24 24.82
CA SER A 110 -0.90 11.75 25.45
C SER A 110 -2.17 11.11 24.89
N ILE A 111 -2.22 10.82 23.58
CA ILE A 111 -3.32 10.09 22.93
C ILE A 111 -3.34 8.61 23.38
N GLU A 112 -2.17 7.96 23.42
CA GLU A 112 -2.04 6.58 23.93
C GLU A 112 -2.58 6.48 25.37
N ASN A 113 -2.21 7.42 26.23
CA ASN A 113 -2.70 7.48 27.61
C ASN A 113 -4.21 7.77 27.69
N PHE A 114 -4.73 8.69 26.88
CA PHE A 114 -6.16 9.02 26.83
C PHE A 114 -7.00 7.79 26.49
N VAL A 115 -6.63 7.08 25.41
CA VAL A 115 -7.34 5.89 24.94
C VAL A 115 -7.20 4.75 25.95
N SER A 116 -5.98 4.51 26.46
CA SER A 116 -5.73 3.43 27.41
C SER A 116 -6.51 3.62 28.70
N LEU A 117 -6.54 4.84 29.25
CA LEU A 117 -7.26 5.13 30.49
C LEU A 117 -8.78 4.87 30.35
N ALA A 118 -9.38 5.30 29.25
CA ALA A 118 -10.81 5.09 29.01
C ALA A 118 -11.14 3.59 28.85
N LEU A 119 -10.31 2.85 28.11
CA LEU A 119 -10.47 1.40 27.94
C LEU A 119 -10.31 0.65 29.26
N GLU A 120 -9.26 0.96 30.04
CA GLU A 120 -8.99 0.31 31.32
C GLU A 120 -10.15 0.52 32.30
N LYS A 121 -10.71 1.73 32.37
CA LYS A 121 -11.88 2.00 33.21
C LYS A 121 -13.15 1.28 32.73
N ALA A 122 -13.38 1.21 31.43
CA ALA A 122 -14.51 0.46 30.89
C ALA A 122 -14.39 -1.05 31.18
N ILE A 123 -13.18 -1.59 31.14
CA ILE A 123 -12.88 -2.99 31.49
C ILE A 123 -13.12 -3.22 32.99
N GLU A 124 -12.60 -2.34 33.87
CA GLU A 124 -12.84 -2.42 35.32
C GLU A 124 -14.34 -2.43 35.66
N GLN A 125 -15.13 -1.62 34.96
CA GLN A 125 -16.59 -1.54 35.12
C GLN A 125 -17.37 -2.64 34.37
N LYS A 126 -16.66 -3.58 33.72
CA LYS A 126 -17.23 -4.73 32.99
C LYS A 126 -18.15 -4.36 31.82
N TYR A 127 -17.93 -3.21 31.20
CA TYR A 127 -18.64 -2.80 29.99
C TYR A 127 -18.16 -3.56 28.76
N ARG A 128 -19.01 -3.65 27.73
CA ARG A 128 -18.74 -4.42 26.50
C ARG A 128 -18.62 -3.54 25.26
N SER A 129 -19.04 -2.28 25.35
CA SER A 129 -18.98 -1.33 24.24
C SER A 129 -18.57 0.07 24.67
N ILE A 130 -17.67 0.69 23.91
CA ILE A 130 -17.19 2.05 24.16
C ILE A 130 -17.05 2.83 22.85
N VAL A 131 -17.34 4.13 22.91
CA VAL A 131 -17.28 5.01 21.76
C VAL A 131 -16.31 6.16 21.98
N PHE A 132 -15.46 6.41 20.99
CA PHE A 132 -14.55 7.53 20.95
C PHE A 132 -14.94 8.56 19.87
N PRO A 133 -14.80 9.86 20.15
CA PRO A 133 -14.73 10.90 19.12
C PRO A 133 -13.37 10.88 18.40
N ALA A 134 -13.31 11.49 17.22
CA ALA A 134 -12.04 11.86 16.58
C ALA A 134 -11.41 13.09 17.27
N ILE A 135 -10.80 12.86 18.44
CA ILE A 135 -10.16 13.91 19.23
C ILE A 135 -8.92 14.48 18.51
N GLY A 136 -8.67 15.78 18.62
CA GLY A 136 -7.44 16.41 18.09
C GLY A 136 -7.41 16.65 16.58
N CYS A 137 -8.42 16.22 15.81
CA CYS A 137 -8.49 16.41 14.36
C CYS A 137 -9.11 17.77 13.93
N GLY A 138 -9.23 18.73 14.86
CA GLY A 138 -10.05 19.95 14.73
C GLY A 138 -9.34 21.24 14.32
N GLY A 139 -8.08 21.20 13.85
CA GLY A 139 -7.39 22.39 13.32
C GLY A 139 -6.24 22.97 14.16
N PHE A 140 -5.73 22.24 15.15
CA PHE A 140 -4.54 22.65 15.95
C PHE A 140 -3.19 22.33 15.27
N GLY A 141 -3.15 22.17 13.95
CA GLY A 141 -1.94 21.80 13.20
C GLY A 141 -1.43 20.37 13.44
N CYS A 142 -2.16 19.55 14.19
CA CYS A 142 -1.82 18.15 14.43
C CYS A 142 -2.13 17.28 13.20
N SER A 143 -1.23 16.34 12.88
CA SER A 143 -1.44 15.40 11.78
C SER A 143 -2.62 14.46 12.08
N ILE A 144 -3.65 14.52 11.24
CA ILE A 144 -4.84 13.64 11.32
C ILE A 144 -4.42 12.18 11.21
N GLN A 145 -3.44 11.89 10.34
CA GLN A 145 -2.84 10.56 10.15
C GLN A 145 -2.24 10.03 11.45
N LEU A 146 -1.43 10.84 12.15
CA LEU A 146 -0.81 10.45 13.42
C LEU A 146 -1.87 10.13 14.48
N ILE A 147 -2.89 10.97 14.60
CA ILE A 147 -3.95 10.81 15.58
C ILE A 147 -4.74 9.52 15.31
N ALA A 148 -5.23 9.36 14.06
CA ALA A 148 -5.99 8.19 13.63
C ALA A 148 -5.20 6.91 13.90
N ARG A 149 -3.95 6.87 13.44
CA ARG A 149 -3.02 5.75 13.68
C ARG A 149 -2.86 5.45 15.16
N THR A 150 -2.54 6.44 15.97
CA THR A 150 -2.22 6.27 17.40
C THR A 150 -3.43 5.74 18.15
N MET A 151 -4.63 6.31 17.92
CA MET A 151 -5.85 5.83 18.56
C MET A 151 -6.16 4.40 18.16
N ILE A 152 -6.07 4.08 16.87
CA ILE A 152 -6.42 2.76 16.32
C ILE A 152 -5.41 1.68 16.77
N GLU A 153 -4.10 1.95 16.70
CA GLU A 153 -3.06 1.02 17.18
C GLU A 153 -3.19 0.77 18.69
N THR A 154 -3.49 1.81 19.49
CA THR A 154 -3.69 1.69 20.95
C THR A 154 -4.89 0.81 21.27
N VAL A 155 -6.03 1.06 20.63
CA VAL A 155 -7.24 0.24 20.78
C VAL A 155 -6.95 -1.20 20.36
N TYR A 156 -6.38 -1.40 19.16
CA TYR A 156 -6.10 -2.73 18.64
C TYR A 156 -5.18 -3.54 19.55
N SER A 157 -4.14 -2.91 20.11
CA SER A 157 -3.24 -3.53 21.07
C SER A 157 -3.98 -4.02 22.32
N LYS A 158 -4.88 -3.21 22.89
CA LYS A 158 -5.67 -3.57 24.09
C LYS A 158 -6.71 -4.66 23.80
N LEU A 159 -7.31 -4.65 22.61
CA LEU A 159 -8.31 -5.65 22.20
C LEU A 159 -7.73 -7.05 21.96
N LYS A 160 -6.40 -7.21 21.91
CA LYS A 160 -5.77 -8.55 21.93
C LYS A 160 -6.00 -9.29 23.24
N THR A 161 -6.15 -8.55 24.35
CA THR A 161 -6.28 -9.09 25.69
C THR A 161 -7.73 -9.10 26.18
N TYR A 162 -8.56 -8.17 25.68
CA TYR A 162 -9.92 -7.94 26.17
C TYR A 162 -10.95 -7.97 25.03
N GLN A 163 -12.09 -8.61 25.27
CA GLN A 163 -13.21 -8.63 24.33
C GLN A 163 -14.12 -7.41 24.58
N MET A 164 -14.01 -6.39 23.74
CA MET A 164 -14.83 -5.18 23.80
C MET A 164 -15.09 -4.66 22.38
N SER A 165 -16.28 -4.13 22.13
CA SER A 165 -16.63 -3.44 20.89
C SER A 165 -16.26 -1.96 21.01
N VAL A 166 -15.36 -1.48 20.16
CA VAL A 166 -14.90 -0.09 20.15
C VAL A 166 -15.37 0.59 18.87
N SER A 167 -16.02 1.74 18.97
CA SER A 167 -16.43 2.52 17.80
C SER A 167 -15.82 3.93 17.81
N PHE A 168 -15.41 4.41 16.64
CA PHE A 168 -15.05 5.81 16.40
C PHE A 168 -16.21 6.49 15.66
N ILE A 169 -16.77 7.54 16.26
CA ILE A 169 -17.85 8.32 15.65
C ILE A 169 -17.31 9.63 15.12
N ILE A 170 -17.54 9.86 13.83
CA ILE A 170 -17.04 11.02 13.09
C ILE A 170 -18.23 11.74 12.48
N GLN A 171 -18.27 13.07 12.63
CA GLN A 171 -19.38 13.86 12.10
C GLN A 171 -19.49 13.69 10.57
N PRO A 172 -20.72 13.59 10.00
CA PRO A 172 -20.92 13.36 8.56
C PRO A 172 -20.23 14.37 7.63
N ASN A 173 -20.08 15.63 8.08
CA ASN A 173 -19.42 16.69 7.33
C ASN A 173 -17.87 16.63 7.37
N LYS A 174 -17.28 15.66 8.09
CA LYS A 174 -15.82 15.49 8.23
C LYS A 174 -15.32 14.24 7.49
N LYS A 175 -15.67 14.11 6.22
CA LYS A 175 -15.32 12.95 5.38
C LYS A 175 -13.82 12.61 5.39
N HIS A 176 -12.94 13.60 5.27
CA HIS A 176 -11.48 13.38 5.28
C HIS A 176 -10.96 12.73 6.58
N ILE A 177 -11.57 13.03 7.74
CA ILE A 177 -11.20 12.39 9.02
C ILE A 177 -11.74 10.96 9.05
N TYR A 178 -12.94 10.75 8.52
CA TYR A 178 -13.54 9.43 8.40
C TYR A 178 -12.72 8.50 7.53
N ASP A 179 -12.34 8.96 6.32
CA ASP A 179 -11.53 8.18 5.38
C ASP A 179 -10.19 7.77 6.02
N GLU A 180 -9.55 8.68 6.76
CA GLU A 180 -8.27 8.44 7.46
C GLU A 180 -8.37 7.36 8.57
N PHE A 181 -9.38 7.47 9.45
CA PHE A 181 -9.62 6.45 10.48
C PHE A 181 -10.04 5.11 9.87
N LYS A 182 -10.84 5.15 8.80
CA LYS A 182 -11.33 3.96 8.11
C LYS A 182 -10.17 3.20 7.44
N GLU A 183 -9.27 3.90 6.78
CA GLU A 183 -8.05 3.33 6.18
C GLU A 183 -7.20 2.58 7.22
N HIS A 184 -6.96 3.19 8.38
CA HIS A 184 -6.18 2.58 9.45
C HIS A 184 -6.87 1.37 10.09
N VAL A 185 -8.19 1.39 10.25
CA VAL A 185 -8.94 0.22 10.73
C VAL A 185 -8.95 -0.90 9.69
N ASP A 186 -9.10 -0.56 8.41
CA ASP A 186 -9.07 -1.55 7.33
C ASP A 186 -7.67 -2.17 7.17
N ALA A 187 -6.61 -1.39 7.40
CA ALA A 187 -5.23 -1.89 7.48
C ALA A 187 -5.01 -2.94 8.58
N LEU A 188 -5.76 -2.89 9.69
CA LEU A 188 -5.71 -3.88 10.77
C LEU A 188 -6.50 -5.16 10.49
N LYS A 189 -7.49 -5.10 9.57
CA LYS A 189 -8.30 -6.25 9.16
C LYS A 189 -7.65 -7.06 8.05
N LEU A 190 -6.63 -6.49 7.41
CA LEU A 190 -5.75 -7.25 6.54
C LEU A 190 -5.06 -8.32 7.40
N PRO A 191 -5.04 -9.59 6.96
CA PRO A 191 -4.24 -10.60 7.62
C PRO A 191 -2.81 -10.06 7.76
N SER A 192 -2.21 -10.27 8.93
CA SER A 192 -0.79 -9.97 9.15
C SER A 192 -0.01 -10.53 7.96
N PRO A 193 0.77 -9.73 7.23
CA PRO A 193 1.44 -10.18 6.03
C PRO A 193 2.62 -11.10 6.40
N SER A 194 2.29 -12.34 6.75
CA SER A 194 3.20 -13.47 6.75
C SER A 194 3.37 -13.94 5.30
N SER A 195 4.00 -13.08 4.50
CA SER A 195 4.68 -13.36 3.23
C SER A 195 5.15 -12.02 2.65
N ILE A 196 6.18 -11.44 3.27
CA ILE A 196 7.03 -10.44 2.62
C ILE A 196 7.74 -11.18 1.49
N GLU A 197 7.18 -11.16 0.29
CA GLU A 197 8.04 -11.07 -0.88
C GLU A 197 8.62 -9.65 -0.90
N LEU A 198 9.94 -9.61 -0.79
CA LEU A 198 10.76 -8.42 -0.57
C LEU A 198 10.47 -7.35 -1.63
N ARG A 199 9.97 -6.19 -1.20
CA ARG A 199 10.08 -4.95 -1.98
C ARG A 199 11.57 -4.59 -2.04
N LYS A 200 12.23 -5.13 -3.06
CA LYS A 200 13.64 -4.94 -3.36
C LYS A 200 13.79 -4.43 -4.78
N ILE A 201 14.52 -3.33 -4.94
CA ILE A 201 14.94 -2.80 -6.25
C ILE A 201 16.45 -2.91 -6.33
N ALA A 202 16.99 -3.20 -7.52
CA ALA A 202 18.41 -3.21 -7.80
C ALA A 202 18.70 -2.53 -9.13
N ALA A 203 19.81 -1.80 -9.21
CA ALA A 203 20.31 -1.19 -10.44
C ALA A 203 21.85 -1.27 -10.51
N ASP A 204 22.35 -1.54 -11.71
CA ASP A 204 23.77 -1.72 -11.98
C ASP A 204 24.46 -0.39 -12.33
N PHE A 205 25.65 -0.17 -11.76
CA PHE A 205 26.49 1.00 -11.99
C PHE A 205 27.94 0.57 -12.21
N GLY A 206 28.34 0.46 -13.47
CA GLY A 206 29.65 -0.08 -13.85
C GLY A 206 29.74 -1.57 -13.51
N LYS A 207 30.59 -1.94 -12.54
CA LYS A 207 30.72 -3.32 -12.05
C LYS A 207 30.01 -3.56 -10.71
N GLY A 208 29.47 -2.52 -10.11
CA GLY A 208 28.78 -2.59 -8.82
C GLY A 208 27.27 -2.51 -8.99
N VAL A 209 26.55 -2.87 -7.93
CA VAL A 209 25.09 -2.83 -7.86
C VAL A 209 24.66 -2.03 -6.63
N ILE A 210 23.64 -1.19 -6.80
CA ILE A 210 22.95 -0.54 -5.69
C ILE A 210 21.56 -1.17 -5.55
N GLU A 211 21.24 -1.64 -4.35
CA GLU A 211 19.98 -2.24 -3.99
C GLU A 211 19.24 -1.36 -2.96
N VAL A 212 17.91 -1.26 -3.07
CA VAL A 212 17.04 -0.62 -2.07
C VAL A 212 16.07 -1.68 -1.56
N GLU A 213 15.96 -1.85 -0.25
CA GLU A 213 15.19 -2.91 0.39
C GLU A 213 14.38 -2.35 1.57
N MET A 214 13.10 -2.70 1.64
CA MET A 214 12.31 -2.52 2.87
C MET A 214 12.64 -3.64 3.84
N GLY A 215 13.20 -3.33 5.01
CA GLY A 215 13.57 -4.35 5.97
C GLY A 215 14.28 -3.86 7.22
N ASP A 216 14.76 -4.83 8.00
CA ASP A 216 15.61 -4.60 9.17
C ASP A 216 17.08 -4.60 8.73
N ILE A 217 17.84 -3.61 9.18
CA ILE A 217 19.28 -3.53 8.87
C ILE A 217 20.09 -4.61 9.60
N THR A 218 19.60 -5.10 10.73
CA THR A 218 20.29 -6.12 11.54
C THR A 218 20.24 -7.52 10.92
N THR A 219 19.33 -7.76 9.97
CA THR A 219 19.19 -9.05 9.28
C THR A 219 20.05 -9.14 8.00
N GLN A 220 20.83 -8.11 7.70
CA GLN A 220 21.54 -8.00 6.43
C GLN A 220 22.83 -8.83 6.37
N THR A 221 23.04 -9.48 5.23
CA THR A 221 24.23 -10.29 4.93
C THR A 221 25.17 -9.51 4.00
N VAL A 222 26.00 -8.66 4.60
CA VAL A 222 26.97 -7.78 3.93
C VAL A 222 28.27 -7.73 4.73
N ASP A 223 29.38 -7.30 4.15
CA ASP A 223 30.64 -7.19 4.88
C ASP A 223 30.56 -6.10 5.98
N VAL A 224 29.88 -4.98 5.68
CA VAL A 224 29.76 -3.83 6.59
C VAL A 224 28.31 -3.42 6.79
N ILE A 225 27.88 -3.30 8.05
CA ILE A 225 26.64 -2.60 8.41
C ILE A 225 26.99 -1.20 8.91
N VAL A 226 26.35 -0.18 8.35
CA VAL A 226 26.52 1.21 8.79
C VAL A 226 25.47 1.54 9.84
N GLY A 227 25.88 2.15 10.95
CA GLY A 227 25.01 2.71 11.98
C GLY A 227 25.26 4.20 12.14
N SER A 228 24.41 4.90 12.89
CA SER A 228 24.61 6.32 13.22
C SER A 228 24.87 6.48 14.71
N THR A 229 25.87 7.27 15.10
CA THR A 229 26.08 7.60 16.52
C THR A 229 25.07 8.62 17.04
N SER A 230 24.45 9.40 16.14
CA SER A 230 23.54 10.49 16.47
C SER A 230 22.09 10.02 16.60
N SER A 231 21.72 8.91 15.96
CA SER A 231 20.42 8.27 16.13
C SER A 231 20.44 7.29 17.30
N GLY A 232 19.82 7.67 18.42
CA GLY A 232 19.72 6.81 19.61
C GLY A 232 19.04 5.47 19.30
N ILE A 233 17.91 5.50 18.60
CA ILE A 233 17.10 4.32 18.27
C ILE A 233 17.88 3.35 17.37
N LEU A 234 18.43 3.84 16.25
CA LEU A 234 19.15 2.98 15.30
C LEU A 234 20.41 2.37 15.94
N ARG A 235 21.14 3.17 16.73
CA ARG A 235 22.31 2.70 17.46
C ARG A 235 21.95 1.58 18.44
N GLU A 236 20.91 1.78 19.24
CA GLU A 236 20.47 0.78 20.22
C GLU A 236 20.03 -0.52 19.56
N ILE A 237 19.30 -0.45 18.43
CA ILE A 237 18.87 -1.64 17.69
C ILE A 237 20.08 -2.43 17.19
N ILE A 238 21.04 -1.77 16.53
CA ILE A 238 22.24 -2.43 15.98
C ILE A 238 23.09 -3.02 17.11
N LEU A 239 23.38 -2.25 18.17
CA LEU A 239 24.20 -2.70 19.29
C LEU A 239 23.54 -3.84 20.08
N LYS A 240 22.22 -3.80 20.26
CA LYS A 240 21.47 -4.89 20.91
C LYS A 240 21.53 -6.17 20.10
N ALA A 241 21.40 -6.08 18.78
CA ALA A 241 21.49 -7.23 17.88
C ALA A 241 22.92 -7.78 17.77
N ALA A 242 23.95 -6.93 17.80
CA ALA A 242 25.36 -7.34 17.79
C ALA A 242 25.80 -8.01 19.11
N GLY A 243 25.17 -7.67 20.23
CA GLY A 243 25.45 -8.28 21.53
C GLY A 243 26.42 -7.50 22.40
N LYS A 244 26.73 -8.05 23.58
CA LYS A 244 27.44 -7.34 24.66
C LYS A 244 28.88 -6.95 24.31
N GLU A 245 29.58 -7.78 23.53
CA GLU A 245 30.96 -7.51 23.14
C GLU A 245 31.06 -6.25 22.28
N SER A 246 30.23 -6.16 21.23
CA SER A 246 30.16 -5.00 20.35
C SER A 246 29.64 -3.74 21.07
N GLN A 247 28.74 -3.88 22.04
CA GLN A 247 28.33 -2.78 22.92
C GLN A 247 29.50 -2.20 23.71
N LEU A 248 30.29 -3.07 24.34
CA LEU A 248 31.46 -2.64 25.11
C LEU A 248 32.53 -2.02 24.21
N ALA A 249 32.81 -2.62 23.05
CA ALA A 249 33.74 -2.07 22.07
C ALA A 249 33.29 -0.67 21.60
N TYR A 250 32.00 -0.49 21.32
CA TYR A 250 31.45 0.81 20.96
C TYR A 250 31.63 1.86 22.04
N GLU A 251 31.36 1.52 23.30
CA GLU A 251 31.54 2.45 24.42
C GLU A 251 32.99 2.84 24.63
N ILE A 252 33.93 1.89 24.48
CA ILE A 252 35.37 2.13 24.58
C ILE A 252 35.82 3.07 23.44
N GLU A 253 35.51 2.74 22.20
CA GLU A 253 35.90 3.53 21.03
C GLU A 253 35.30 4.95 21.10
N ARG A 254 34.03 5.07 21.47
CA ARG A 254 33.36 6.36 21.65
C ARG A 254 34.00 7.21 22.75
N ARG A 255 34.49 6.58 23.83
CA ARG A 255 35.15 7.28 24.95
C ARG A 255 36.57 7.71 24.59
N ASN A 256 37.33 6.83 23.92
CA ASN A 256 38.72 7.11 23.53
C ASN A 256 38.80 8.09 22.36
N HIS A 257 37.80 8.08 21.47
CA HIS A 257 37.78 8.86 20.24
C HIS A 257 36.48 9.65 20.07
N PRO A 258 36.16 10.62 20.96
CA PRO A 258 34.87 11.32 20.95
C PRO A 258 34.61 12.18 19.70
N ASN A 259 35.66 12.50 18.95
CA ASN A 259 35.63 13.34 17.76
C ASN A 259 35.74 12.56 16.45
N TYR A 260 35.85 11.23 16.48
CA TYR A 260 35.92 10.45 15.24
C TYR A 260 34.59 10.48 14.49
N ILE A 261 34.69 10.69 13.18
CA ILE A 261 33.55 10.64 12.26
C ILE A 261 33.11 9.18 12.03
N LEU A 262 34.04 8.23 12.14
CA LEU A 262 33.79 6.80 11.98
C LEU A 262 34.32 6.05 13.19
N ILE A 263 33.45 5.25 13.83
CA ILE A 263 33.80 4.29 14.87
C ILE A 263 33.59 2.90 14.28
N GLU A 264 34.64 2.07 14.32
CA GLU A 264 34.59 0.70 13.83
C GLU A 264 34.53 -0.27 14.98
N ILE A 265 33.57 -1.20 14.96
CA ILE A 265 33.45 -2.22 16.00
C ILE A 265 33.27 -3.61 15.39
N PRO A 266 33.59 -4.68 16.15
CA PRO A 266 33.28 -6.05 15.74
C PRO A 266 31.78 -6.27 15.50
N ALA A 267 31.44 -7.17 14.58
CA ALA A 267 30.06 -7.50 14.24
C ALA A 267 29.28 -8.21 15.36
N GLY A 268 30.00 -8.90 16.26
CA GLY A 268 29.39 -9.73 17.30
C GLY A 268 28.50 -10.81 16.69
N SER A 269 27.22 -10.83 17.07
CA SER A 269 26.23 -11.80 16.59
C SER A 269 25.59 -11.46 15.23
N LEU A 270 25.92 -10.31 14.62
CA LEU A 270 25.41 -9.96 13.28
C LEU A 270 26.11 -10.79 12.19
N GLN A 271 25.43 -10.99 11.07
CA GLN A 271 25.97 -11.74 9.93
C GLN A 271 26.96 -10.93 9.07
N CYS A 272 27.31 -9.71 9.49
CA CYS A 272 28.33 -8.89 8.84
C CYS A 272 29.74 -9.17 9.40
N LYS A 273 30.77 -8.59 8.77
CA LYS A 273 32.16 -8.70 9.27
C LYS A 273 32.50 -7.57 10.23
N LYS A 274 31.97 -6.36 10.01
CA LYS A 274 32.25 -5.18 10.84
C LYS A 274 31.05 -4.23 10.87
N ILE A 275 30.94 -3.43 11.92
CA ILE A 275 29.93 -2.38 12.05
C ILE A 275 30.62 -1.02 12.05
N PHE A 276 30.15 -0.13 11.18
CA PHE A 276 30.68 1.22 10.98
C PHE A 276 29.69 2.24 11.52
N PHE A 277 29.96 2.79 12.69
CA PHE A 277 29.15 3.86 13.28
C PHE A 277 29.64 5.22 12.81
N VAL A 278 28.81 5.91 12.03
CA VAL A 278 29.13 7.26 11.56
C VAL A 278 28.55 8.34 12.48
N LYS A 279 29.39 9.30 12.83
CA LYS A 279 29.01 10.53 13.53
C LYS A 279 28.66 11.59 12.50
N TRP A 280 27.37 11.77 12.31
CA TRP A 280 26.81 12.76 11.38
C TRP A 280 25.52 13.34 11.95
N GLY A 281 25.32 14.63 11.74
CA GLY A 281 24.16 15.37 12.21
C GLY A 281 23.57 16.22 11.10
N PRO A 282 22.25 16.38 11.05
CA PRO A 282 21.58 17.23 10.08
C PRO A 282 22.02 18.69 10.23
N ASN A 283 22.07 19.42 9.10
CA ASN A 283 22.30 20.87 9.05
C ASN A 283 21.19 21.52 8.23
N ASP A 284 20.75 22.71 8.64
CA ASP A 284 19.67 23.44 7.96
C ASP A 284 20.16 24.10 6.65
N ASN A 285 21.47 24.31 6.50
CA ASN A 285 22.06 24.77 5.25
C ASN A 285 22.25 23.59 4.28
N GLU A 286 21.59 23.65 3.12
CA GLU A 286 21.60 22.59 2.11
C GLU A 286 22.99 22.25 1.55
N GLU A 287 23.86 23.24 1.36
CA GLU A 287 25.22 23.01 0.84
C GLU A 287 26.09 22.31 1.89
N ILE A 288 26.02 22.74 3.15
CA ILE A 288 26.76 22.10 4.26
C ILE A 288 26.23 20.69 4.49
N LEU A 289 24.90 20.51 4.44
CA LEU A 289 24.26 19.21 4.50
C LEU A 289 24.79 18.27 3.41
N GLN A 290 24.77 18.73 2.16
CA GLN A 290 25.24 17.97 1.02
C GLN A 290 26.74 17.63 1.14
N GLN A 291 27.59 18.60 1.50
CA GLN A 291 29.02 18.36 1.64
C GLN A 291 29.33 17.38 2.78
N SER A 292 28.65 17.51 3.94
CA SER A 292 28.85 16.59 5.06
C SER A 292 28.44 15.14 4.75
N LEU A 293 27.42 14.95 3.92
CA LEU A 293 27.02 13.61 3.45
C LEU A 293 28.05 13.03 2.47
N ILE A 294 28.60 13.86 1.58
CA ILE A 294 29.68 13.46 0.68
C ILE A 294 30.90 13.00 1.50
N ASP A 295 31.29 13.77 2.51
CA ASP A 295 32.43 13.44 3.38
C ASP A 295 32.20 12.14 4.17
N LEU A 296 30.99 11.95 4.70
CA LEU A 296 30.60 10.70 5.36
C LEU A 296 30.73 9.50 4.43
N ILE A 297 30.15 9.57 3.22
CA ILE A 297 30.19 8.48 2.26
C ILE A 297 31.64 8.19 1.84
N ASN A 298 32.44 9.23 1.60
CA ASN A 298 33.87 9.08 1.29
C ASN A 298 34.62 8.34 2.39
N ILE A 299 34.42 8.72 3.66
CA ILE A 299 35.08 8.10 4.82
C ILE A 299 34.68 6.62 4.92
N VAL A 300 33.39 6.31 4.80
CA VAL A 300 32.89 4.93 4.88
C VAL A 300 33.45 4.07 3.74
N VAL A 301 33.42 4.56 2.51
CA VAL A 301 33.93 3.84 1.33
C VAL A 301 35.44 3.63 1.43
N GLN A 302 36.21 4.64 1.85
CA GLN A 302 37.67 4.51 2.00
C GLN A 302 38.06 3.44 3.03
N ASN A 303 37.38 3.40 4.18
CA ASN A 303 37.63 2.39 5.21
C ASN A 303 37.16 0.99 4.77
N ALA A 304 36.06 0.90 4.03
CA ALA A 304 35.66 -0.39 3.45
C ALA A 304 36.67 -0.90 2.40
N ILE A 305 37.26 -0.01 1.58
CA ILE A 305 38.34 -0.35 0.63
C ILE A 305 39.59 -0.83 1.37
N SER A 306 40.03 -0.14 2.42
CA SER A 306 41.25 -0.52 3.17
C SER A 306 41.12 -1.91 3.80
N HIS A 307 39.91 -2.28 4.22
CA HIS A 307 39.57 -3.61 4.71
C HIS A 307 39.28 -4.66 3.63
N LYS A 308 39.34 -4.30 2.33
CA LYS A 308 39.02 -5.17 1.19
C LYS A 308 37.59 -5.72 1.24
N PHE A 309 36.65 -4.96 1.79
CA PHE A 309 35.23 -5.30 1.78
C PHE A 309 34.61 -4.99 0.41
N THR A 310 33.55 -5.74 0.08
CA THR A 310 32.87 -5.68 -1.23
C THR A 310 31.37 -5.51 -1.11
N SER A 311 30.81 -5.52 0.10
CA SER A 311 29.40 -5.31 0.33
C SER A 311 29.12 -4.47 1.57
N ILE A 312 28.18 -3.53 1.46
CA ILE A 312 27.86 -2.59 2.53
C ILE A 312 26.35 -2.30 2.58
N ALA A 313 25.79 -2.21 3.79
CA ALA A 313 24.41 -1.80 4.02
C ALA A 313 24.37 -0.46 4.76
N PHE A 314 23.76 0.53 4.12
CA PHE A 314 23.41 1.82 4.70
C PHE A 314 21.95 1.80 5.18
N PRO A 315 21.67 2.33 6.38
CA PRO A 315 20.32 2.71 6.73
C PRO A 315 19.91 3.98 5.96
N ALA A 316 18.64 4.35 6.02
CA ALA A 316 18.14 5.67 5.62
C ALA A 316 18.62 6.79 6.59
N ILE A 317 19.94 6.97 6.69
CA ILE A 317 20.59 7.98 7.55
C ILE A 317 20.17 9.37 7.09
N GLY A 318 19.72 10.21 8.03
CA GLY A 318 19.28 11.58 7.71
C GLY A 318 17.87 11.68 7.13
N CYS A 319 17.18 10.55 6.92
CA CYS A 319 15.78 10.51 6.48
C CYS A 319 14.77 10.39 7.65
N GLY A 320 15.21 10.74 8.86
CA GLY A 320 14.33 10.86 10.04
C GLY A 320 13.61 12.21 10.07
N LYS A 321 12.88 12.49 11.15
CA LYS A 321 12.09 13.74 11.37
C LYS A 321 12.90 15.05 11.45
N SER A 322 14.18 15.04 11.08
CA SER A 322 15.01 16.25 11.03
C SER A 322 14.67 17.12 9.82
N ALA A 323 14.80 18.44 9.95
CA ALA A 323 14.46 19.49 8.98
C ALA A 323 15.20 19.44 7.61
N CYS A 324 15.89 18.35 7.29
CA CYS A 324 16.61 18.20 6.04
C CYS A 324 15.67 17.79 4.91
N SER A 325 15.88 18.36 3.73
CA SER A 325 15.17 17.94 2.52
C SER A 325 15.50 16.47 2.21
N LEU A 326 14.50 15.60 2.34
CA LEU A 326 14.58 14.17 2.02
C LEU A 326 15.17 13.94 0.62
N ASP A 327 14.77 14.76 -0.35
CA ASP A 327 15.32 14.72 -1.71
C ASP A 327 16.83 14.94 -1.71
N ILE A 328 17.35 15.96 -1.01
CA ILE A 328 18.78 16.28 -0.98
C ILE A 328 19.58 15.15 -0.35
N VAL A 329 19.12 14.59 0.77
CA VAL A 329 19.82 13.50 1.47
C VAL A 329 19.92 12.28 0.57
N VAL A 330 18.80 11.80 0.07
CA VAL A 330 18.72 10.59 -0.75
C VAL A 330 19.48 10.77 -2.07
N LYS A 331 19.24 11.89 -2.77
CA LYS A 331 19.93 12.23 -4.01
C LYS A 331 21.45 12.28 -3.81
N THR A 332 21.92 12.87 -2.72
CA THR A 332 23.36 12.98 -2.43
C THR A 332 23.98 11.63 -2.13
N MET A 333 23.36 10.81 -1.26
CA MET A 333 23.86 9.47 -0.93
C MET A 333 23.94 8.58 -2.18
N VAL A 334 22.86 8.54 -2.98
CA VAL A 334 22.80 7.72 -4.18
C VAL A 334 23.80 8.21 -5.23
N ARG A 335 23.86 9.52 -5.50
CA ARG A 335 24.80 10.11 -6.47
C ARG A 335 26.25 9.83 -6.10
N GLU A 336 26.63 10.00 -4.83
CA GLU A 336 28.02 9.80 -4.42
C GLU A 336 28.40 8.31 -4.46
N MET A 337 27.49 7.40 -4.07
CA MET A 337 27.72 5.96 -4.24
C MET A 337 27.85 5.54 -5.71
N LYS A 338 26.96 6.02 -6.60
CA LYS A 338 27.07 5.80 -8.06
C LYS A 338 28.44 6.23 -8.58
N LYS A 339 28.88 7.44 -8.21
CA LYS A 339 30.18 7.99 -8.59
C LYS A 339 31.33 7.11 -8.12
N HIS A 340 31.32 6.61 -6.88
CA HIS A 340 32.35 5.68 -6.39
C HIS A 340 32.38 4.36 -7.17
N LEU A 341 31.21 3.75 -7.43
CA LEU A 341 31.14 2.48 -8.17
C LEU A 341 31.70 2.62 -9.59
N ILE A 342 31.32 3.69 -10.29
CA ILE A 342 31.72 3.94 -11.69
C ILE A 342 33.19 4.36 -11.78
N GLN A 343 33.57 5.44 -11.09
CA GLN A 343 34.90 6.04 -11.24
C GLN A 343 36.01 5.15 -10.71
N ARG A 344 35.77 4.42 -9.60
CA ARG A 344 36.74 3.50 -9.01
C ARG A 344 36.59 2.06 -9.52
N LYS A 345 35.63 1.79 -10.42
CA LYS A 345 35.33 0.47 -11.01
C LYS A 345 35.10 -0.62 -9.94
N LEU A 346 34.46 -0.26 -8.83
CA LEU A 346 34.24 -1.16 -7.70
C LEU A 346 33.20 -2.21 -8.08
N SER A 347 33.53 -3.49 -7.88
CA SER A 347 32.59 -4.60 -8.05
C SER A 347 31.84 -4.86 -6.74
N TRP A 348 31.19 -3.82 -6.20
CA TRP A 348 30.59 -3.83 -4.87
C TRP A 348 29.07 -4.01 -4.91
N ARG A 349 28.52 -4.59 -3.84
CA ARG A 349 27.07 -4.61 -3.55
C ARG A 349 26.74 -3.60 -2.46
N VAL A 350 26.06 -2.52 -2.82
CA VAL A 350 25.62 -1.48 -1.89
C VAL A 350 24.13 -1.67 -1.63
N LYS A 351 23.73 -1.74 -0.36
CA LYS A 351 22.32 -1.81 0.03
C LYS A 351 21.88 -0.55 0.78
N PHE A 352 20.75 0.03 0.43
CA PHE A 352 20.01 0.99 1.25
C PHE A 352 18.83 0.28 1.87
N VAL A 353 18.82 0.17 3.20
CA VAL A 353 17.78 -0.54 3.96
C VAL A 353 16.88 0.48 4.64
N VAL A 354 15.62 0.50 4.23
CA VAL A 354 14.59 1.42 4.71
C VAL A 354 13.65 0.65 5.64
N ASN A 355 13.30 1.25 6.78
CA ASN A 355 12.37 0.62 7.71
C ASN A 355 10.97 0.51 7.07
N ALA A 356 10.27 -0.60 7.33
CA ALA A 356 8.96 -0.91 6.76
C ALA A 356 7.89 0.18 6.98
N ASN A 357 8.09 1.06 7.96
CA ASN A 357 7.18 2.18 8.27
C ASN A 357 7.53 3.51 7.55
N GLN A 358 8.50 3.53 6.64
CA GLN A 358 8.95 4.74 5.92
C GLN A 358 8.78 4.60 4.38
N GLU A 359 7.55 4.39 3.92
CA GLU A 359 7.26 4.17 2.49
C GLU A 359 7.69 5.36 1.60
N ASN A 360 7.49 6.59 2.07
CA ASN A 360 7.93 7.81 1.38
C ASN A 360 9.46 7.88 1.18
N VAL A 361 10.23 7.41 2.17
CA VAL A 361 11.70 7.35 2.09
C VAL A 361 12.13 6.26 1.12
N TYR A 362 11.47 5.10 1.17
CA TYR A 362 11.73 4.00 0.24
C TYR A 362 11.48 4.42 -1.20
N ASP A 363 10.34 5.06 -1.48
CA ASP A 363 9.99 5.52 -2.81
C ASP A 363 10.99 6.54 -3.35
N GLU A 364 11.48 7.47 -2.52
CA GLU A 364 12.50 8.44 -2.94
C GLU A 364 13.85 7.77 -3.22
N PHE A 365 14.28 6.79 -2.41
CA PHE A 365 15.47 6.00 -2.72
C PHE A 365 15.32 5.25 -4.04
N CYS A 366 14.18 4.60 -4.26
CA CYS A 366 13.87 3.91 -5.50
C CYS A 366 13.96 4.85 -6.70
N LYS A 367 13.32 6.02 -6.60
CA LYS A 367 13.34 7.06 -7.63
C LYS A 367 14.74 7.55 -7.95
N GLN A 368 15.58 7.86 -6.96
CA GLN A 368 16.93 8.38 -7.17
C GLN A 368 17.90 7.30 -7.67
N VAL A 369 17.77 6.06 -7.21
CA VAL A 369 18.55 4.92 -7.74
C VAL A 369 18.23 4.69 -9.20
N LEU A 370 16.95 4.73 -9.57
CA LEU A 370 16.49 4.57 -10.95
C LEU A 370 16.64 5.82 -11.83
N LYS A 371 17.14 6.95 -11.32
CA LYS A 371 17.34 8.18 -12.13
C LYS A 371 18.67 8.14 -12.89
N THR A 372 18.69 8.40 -14.20
CA THR A 372 19.93 8.54 -15.01
C THR A 372 20.43 9.99 -15.06
N GLU A 373 21.69 10.19 -15.45
CA GLU A 373 22.35 11.51 -15.56
C GLU A 373 21.71 12.43 -16.61
N ASP A 374 20.99 11.88 -17.60
CA ASP A 374 20.31 12.64 -18.66
C ASP A 374 18.89 13.11 -18.29
N GLY A 375 18.48 12.96 -17.02
CA GLY A 375 17.14 13.32 -16.56
C GLY A 375 16.03 12.33 -16.94
N PHE A 376 16.36 11.27 -17.68
CA PHE A 376 15.48 10.14 -17.94
C PHE A 376 15.54 9.10 -16.82
N TYR A 377 14.43 8.41 -16.54
CA TYR A 377 14.42 7.28 -15.62
C TYR A 377 15.07 6.07 -16.31
N GLN A 378 16.07 5.47 -15.66
CA GLN A 378 16.61 4.15 -15.99
C GLN A 378 15.41 3.19 -15.92
N ARG A 379 15.18 2.41 -16.99
CA ARG A 379 14.07 1.44 -17.05
C ARG A 379 14.09 0.65 -15.73
N PRO A 380 13.01 0.68 -14.92
CA PRO A 380 12.97 -0.14 -13.72
C PRO A 380 13.23 -1.58 -14.12
N CYS A 381 14.02 -2.32 -13.34
CA CYS A 381 14.20 -3.75 -13.54
C CYS A 381 12.87 -4.45 -13.21
N TYR A 382 11.96 -4.45 -14.17
CA TYR A 382 10.84 -5.35 -14.20
C TYR A 382 11.36 -6.66 -14.75
N GLN A 383 11.12 -7.76 -14.03
CA GLN A 383 11.39 -9.08 -14.58
C GLN A 383 10.40 -9.31 -15.71
N LEU A 384 10.90 -9.30 -16.94
CA LEU A 384 10.15 -9.82 -18.08
C LEU A 384 9.84 -11.30 -17.83
N PRO A 385 8.71 -11.83 -18.34
CA PRO A 385 8.39 -13.22 -18.15
C PRO A 385 9.56 -14.10 -18.59
N ALA A 386 9.94 -15.08 -17.76
CA ALA A 386 11.07 -15.96 -18.05
C ALA A 386 10.90 -16.76 -19.35
N THR A 387 9.67 -16.87 -19.84
CA THR A 387 9.32 -17.49 -21.12
C THR A 387 9.68 -16.62 -22.32
N TRP A 388 9.94 -15.32 -22.15
CA TRP A 388 10.24 -14.42 -23.27
C TRP A 388 11.64 -14.66 -23.85
N GLU A 389 11.70 -14.80 -25.16
CA GLU A 389 12.95 -14.96 -25.90
C GLU A 389 13.70 -13.62 -26.00
N LYS A 390 15.01 -13.65 -25.76
CA LYS A 390 15.89 -12.48 -25.96
C LYS A 390 16.15 -12.32 -27.46
N SER A 391 15.74 -11.18 -28.03
CA SER A 391 15.98 -10.83 -29.44
C SER A 391 16.80 -9.55 -29.53
N ALA A 392 17.68 -9.46 -30.54
CA ALA A 392 18.53 -8.30 -30.79
C ALA A 392 17.84 -7.20 -31.62
N GLU A 393 16.61 -7.45 -32.08
CA GLU A 393 15.79 -6.56 -32.91
C GLU A 393 14.41 -6.37 -32.28
N ASP A 394 13.69 -5.30 -32.67
CA ASP A 394 12.30 -4.90 -32.29
C ASP A 394 11.21 -5.94 -32.66
N LYS A 395 11.58 -7.22 -32.74
CA LYS A 395 10.71 -8.36 -32.98
C LYS A 395 9.80 -8.59 -31.79
N ILE A 396 8.50 -8.44 -32.02
CA ILE A 396 7.45 -8.60 -31.00
C ILE A 396 6.74 -9.97 -31.11
N ARG A 397 6.82 -10.68 -32.25
CA ARG A 397 6.11 -11.95 -32.50
C ARG A 397 7.05 -13.15 -32.48
N PHE A 398 6.68 -14.19 -31.74
CA PHE A 398 7.45 -15.43 -31.62
C PHE A 398 6.54 -16.63 -31.83
N THR A 399 6.73 -17.36 -32.94
CA THR A 399 5.95 -18.56 -33.24
C THR A 399 6.34 -19.70 -32.30
N LEU A 400 5.36 -20.25 -31.58
CA LEU A 400 5.58 -21.35 -30.66
C LEU A 400 5.69 -22.68 -31.42
N SER A 401 6.66 -23.51 -31.02
CA SER A 401 6.78 -24.89 -31.52
C SER A 401 5.65 -25.77 -30.96
N THR A 402 5.04 -26.59 -31.83
CA THR A 402 3.95 -27.53 -31.49
C THR A 402 4.33 -28.57 -30.43
N LYS A 403 5.63 -28.77 -30.21
CA LYS A 403 6.16 -29.69 -29.18
C LYS A 403 6.13 -29.09 -27.77
N MET A 404 6.06 -27.77 -27.64
CA MET A 404 6.13 -27.09 -26.34
C MET A 404 4.85 -27.28 -25.53
N HIS A 405 5.00 -27.37 -24.20
CA HIS A 405 3.87 -27.44 -23.28
C HIS A 405 2.97 -26.20 -23.38
N GLU A 406 3.57 -25.02 -23.54
CA GLU A 406 2.86 -23.73 -23.74
C GLU A 406 1.91 -23.80 -24.93
N TYR A 407 2.39 -24.25 -26.09
CA TYR A 407 1.55 -24.44 -27.29
C TYR A 407 0.39 -25.41 -27.01
N LYS A 408 0.69 -26.58 -26.44
CA LYS A 408 -0.32 -27.63 -26.17
C LYS A 408 -1.41 -27.15 -25.22
N SER A 409 -1.03 -26.39 -24.19
CA SER A 409 -1.98 -25.81 -23.23
C SER A 409 -2.93 -24.80 -23.89
N ILE A 410 -2.40 -23.90 -24.73
CA ILE A 410 -3.21 -22.90 -25.44
C ILE A 410 -4.13 -23.59 -26.44
N ALA A 411 -3.59 -24.51 -27.25
CA ALA A 411 -4.36 -25.27 -28.24
C ALA A 411 -5.50 -26.08 -27.57
N SER A 412 -5.24 -26.71 -26.43
CA SER A 412 -6.27 -27.46 -25.69
C SER A 412 -7.37 -26.55 -25.14
N ASN A 413 -7.04 -25.37 -24.61
CA ASN A 413 -8.03 -24.42 -24.11
C ASN A 413 -8.87 -23.81 -25.25
N PHE A 414 -8.26 -23.62 -26.42
CA PHE A 414 -8.95 -23.17 -27.61
C PHE A 414 -9.94 -24.25 -28.11
N ASP A 415 -9.48 -25.49 -28.24
CA ASP A 415 -10.30 -26.63 -28.69
C ASP A 415 -11.53 -26.88 -27.79
N GLN A 416 -11.39 -26.72 -26.47
CA GLN A 416 -12.51 -26.90 -25.52
C GLN A 416 -13.78 -26.12 -25.89
N THR A 417 -13.63 -24.95 -26.51
CA THR A 417 -14.75 -24.10 -26.91
C THR A 417 -14.96 -24.07 -28.42
N MET A 418 -13.90 -24.27 -29.21
CA MET A 418 -13.94 -24.20 -30.67
C MET A 418 -14.16 -25.55 -31.38
N LYS A 419 -14.27 -26.67 -30.65
CA LYS A 419 -14.42 -28.00 -31.24
C LYS A 419 -15.53 -28.03 -32.31
N GLY A 420 -15.17 -28.45 -33.52
CA GLY A 420 -16.07 -28.53 -34.68
C GLY A 420 -16.36 -27.20 -35.39
N LYS A 421 -15.76 -26.08 -34.95
CA LYS A 421 -15.85 -24.76 -35.60
C LYS A 421 -14.56 -24.34 -36.31
N TYR A 422 -13.52 -25.17 -36.25
CA TYR A 422 -12.28 -25.00 -36.98
C TYR A 422 -11.76 -26.37 -37.44
N THR A 423 -10.89 -26.36 -38.44
CA THR A 423 -10.26 -27.52 -39.06
C THR A 423 -8.83 -27.70 -38.58
N ASP A 424 -8.05 -26.63 -38.48
CA ASP A 424 -6.64 -26.70 -38.09
C ASP A 424 -6.14 -25.41 -37.42
N ILE A 425 -5.17 -25.55 -36.49
CA ILE A 425 -4.43 -24.42 -35.92
C ILE A 425 -3.15 -24.27 -36.73
N ILE A 426 -3.08 -23.22 -37.57
CA ILE A 426 -1.94 -22.94 -38.43
C ILE A 426 -0.71 -22.54 -37.60
N LYS A 427 -0.89 -21.64 -36.62
CA LYS A 427 0.18 -21.20 -35.73
C LYS A 427 -0.34 -20.52 -34.47
N ILE A 428 0.47 -20.53 -33.43
CA ILE A 428 0.29 -19.74 -32.21
C ILE A 428 1.53 -18.89 -32.04
N GLU A 429 1.35 -17.58 -31.97
CA GLU A 429 2.44 -16.60 -31.80
C GLU A 429 2.34 -15.95 -30.43
N ARG A 430 3.40 -16.06 -29.62
CA ARG A 430 3.55 -15.28 -28.39
C ARG A 430 3.92 -13.85 -28.73
N ILE A 431 3.23 -12.91 -28.09
CA ILE A 431 3.42 -11.48 -28.27
C ILE A 431 4.25 -10.93 -27.12
N GLN A 432 5.46 -10.46 -27.44
CA GLN A 432 6.43 -9.92 -26.48
C GLN A 432 6.50 -8.39 -26.57
N ASN A 433 5.36 -7.71 -26.38
CA ASN A 433 5.31 -6.25 -26.39
C ASN A 433 5.69 -5.71 -25.00
N GLU A 434 6.97 -5.39 -24.81
CA GLU A 434 7.50 -4.89 -23.53
C GLU A 434 6.75 -3.64 -23.06
N ARG A 435 6.51 -2.66 -23.95
CA ARG A 435 5.79 -1.41 -23.61
C ARG A 435 4.40 -1.71 -23.07
N GLY A 436 3.64 -2.55 -23.78
CA GLY A 436 2.29 -2.96 -23.36
C GLY A 436 2.31 -3.75 -22.05
N TYR A 437 3.28 -4.64 -21.88
CA TYR A 437 3.45 -5.43 -20.65
C TYR A 437 3.73 -4.55 -19.43
N LEU A 438 4.57 -3.52 -19.56
CA LEU A 438 4.86 -2.60 -18.47
C LEU A 438 3.64 -1.77 -18.05
N GLN A 439 2.87 -1.28 -19.03
CA GLN A 439 1.61 -0.58 -18.76
C GLN A 439 0.62 -1.51 -18.03
N TYR A 440 0.46 -2.74 -18.55
CA TYR A 440 -0.38 -3.77 -17.94
C TYR A 440 0.03 -4.07 -16.49
N LEU A 441 1.32 -4.26 -16.22
CA LEU A 441 1.82 -4.57 -14.87
C LEU A 441 1.50 -3.48 -13.84
N VAL A 442 1.57 -2.20 -14.23
CA VAL A 442 1.22 -1.09 -13.33
C VAL A 442 -0.26 -1.17 -12.95
N HIS A 443 -1.14 -1.44 -13.92
CA HIS A 443 -2.57 -1.61 -13.66
C HIS A 443 -2.87 -2.88 -12.86
N SER A 444 -2.19 -3.99 -13.14
CA SER A 444 -2.36 -5.24 -12.39
C SER A 444 -1.99 -5.05 -10.91
N LYS A 445 -0.90 -4.33 -10.63
CA LYS A 445 -0.51 -3.96 -9.25
C LYS A 445 -1.54 -3.07 -8.56
N ASP A 446 -2.11 -2.10 -9.26
CA ASP A 446 -3.20 -1.27 -8.72
C ASP A 446 -4.44 -2.11 -8.40
N PHE A 447 -4.87 -2.97 -9.32
CA PHE A 447 -6.01 -3.86 -9.13
C PHE A 447 -5.79 -4.80 -7.94
N LEU A 448 -4.63 -5.43 -7.86
CA LEU A 448 -4.28 -6.31 -6.73
C LEU A 448 -4.22 -5.53 -5.41
N LYS A 449 -3.68 -4.31 -5.41
CA LYS A 449 -3.63 -3.44 -4.22
C LYS A 449 -5.03 -3.04 -3.75
N ARG A 450 -5.93 -2.70 -4.67
CA ARG A 450 -7.29 -2.21 -4.37
C ARG A 450 -8.27 -3.33 -4.04
N LEU A 451 -8.24 -4.42 -4.80
CA LEU A 451 -9.23 -5.51 -4.72
C LEU A 451 -8.79 -6.66 -3.82
N LYS A 452 -7.48 -6.79 -3.55
CA LYS A 452 -6.88 -7.86 -2.72
C LYS A 452 -7.16 -9.29 -3.21
N VAL A 453 -7.69 -9.44 -4.41
CA VAL A 453 -7.92 -10.71 -5.10
C VAL A 453 -7.40 -10.59 -6.53
N ASP A 454 -6.89 -11.71 -7.06
CA ASP A 454 -6.52 -11.76 -8.46
C ASP A 454 -7.80 -11.80 -9.33
N THR A 455 -8.01 -10.72 -10.07
CA THR A 455 -9.13 -10.56 -11.00
C THR A 455 -8.66 -10.64 -12.45
N GLU A 456 -7.43 -11.08 -12.70
CA GLU A 456 -6.97 -11.38 -14.05
C GLU A 456 -7.71 -12.60 -14.61
N LYS A 457 -8.17 -12.48 -15.85
CA LYS A 457 -8.67 -13.61 -16.64
C LYS A 457 -7.95 -13.70 -17.97
N ARG A 458 -7.79 -14.93 -18.46
CA ARG A 458 -7.42 -15.18 -19.85
C ARG A 458 -8.68 -15.25 -20.70
N LEU A 459 -8.83 -14.30 -21.62
CA LEU A 459 -10.03 -14.14 -22.44
C LEU A 459 -9.69 -13.98 -23.92
N TYR A 460 -10.62 -14.34 -24.78
CA TYR A 460 -10.50 -14.31 -26.23
C TYR A 460 -11.00 -12.99 -26.82
N HIS A 461 -10.33 -12.53 -27.87
CA HIS A 461 -10.72 -11.37 -28.66
C HIS A 461 -10.57 -11.68 -30.16
N GLY A 462 -11.70 -11.77 -30.86
CA GLY A 462 -11.75 -12.00 -32.30
C GLY A 462 -11.52 -10.69 -33.06
N CYS A 463 -10.68 -10.72 -34.08
CA CYS A 463 -10.44 -9.58 -34.95
C CYS A 463 -10.05 -10.04 -36.36
N HIS A 464 -9.94 -9.11 -37.30
CA HIS A 464 -9.35 -9.35 -38.62
C HIS A 464 -7.84 -9.03 -38.63
N GLU A 465 -7.12 -9.60 -39.59
CA GLU A 465 -5.65 -9.55 -39.69
C GLU A 465 -5.05 -8.14 -39.60
N GLN A 466 -5.69 -7.14 -40.22
CA GLN A 466 -5.23 -5.75 -40.19
C GLN A 466 -5.26 -5.15 -38.77
N ALA A 467 -6.36 -5.37 -38.02
CA ALA A 467 -6.45 -4.97 -36.61
C ALA A 467 -5.47 -5.76 -35.73
N ALA A 468 -5.23 -7.04 -36.01
CA ALA A 468 -4.26 -7.82 -35.25
C ALA A 468 -2.86 -7.21 -35.32
N ASN A 469 -2.46 -6.69 -36.48
CA ASN A 469 -1.18 -6.00 -36.64
C ASN A 469 -1.09 -4.73 -35.77
N ALA A 470 -2.16 -3.93 -35.73
CA ALA A 470 -2.23 -2.73 -34.89
C ALA A 470 -2.21 -3.09 -33.39
N ILE A 471 -3.02 -4.06 -32.96
CA ILE A 471 -3.09 -4.50 -31.55
C ILE A 471 -1.74 -5.02 -31.05
N ILE A 472 -0.98 -5.73 -31.89
CA ILE A 472 0.34 -6.25 -31.52
C ILE A 472 1.34 -5.14 -31.21
N GLY A 473 1.34 -4.06 -31.99
CA GLY A 473 2.27 -2.94 -31.78
C GLY A 473 1.79 -1.93 -30.74
N GLU A 474 0.50 -1.57 -30.82
CA GLU A 474 -0.07 -0.45 -30.10
C GLU A 474 -0.80 -0.84 -28.82
N GLY A 475 -1.29 -2.07 -28.73
CA GLY A 475 -2.17 -2.57 -27.68
C GLY A 475 -3.65 -2.48 -28.07
N PHE A 476 -4.53 -2.89 -27.16
CA PHE A 476 -5.97 -2.69 -27.34
C PHE A 476 -6.31 -1.21 -27.16
N ASN A 477 -7.09 -0.65 -28.08
CA ASN A 477 -7.43 0.77 -28.06
C ASN A 477 -8.95 0.94 -28.06
N ARG A 478 -9.49 1.51 -26.98
CA ARG A 478 -10.93 1.70 -26.81
C ARG A 478 -11.53 2.73 -27.77
N SER A 479 -10.72 3.54 -28.48
CA SER A 479 -11.24 4.51 -29.46
C SER A 479 -11.94 3.83 -30.65
N TYR A 480 -11.63 2.56 -30.91
CA TYR A 480 -12.31 1.71 -31.91
C TYR A 480 -13.56 1.01 -31.35
N ALA A 481 -13.98 1.32 -30.11
CA ALA A 481 -15.20 0.76 -29.54
C ALA A 481 -16.43 1.10 -30.40
N GLY A 482 -17.24 0.10 -30.69
CA GLY A 482 -18.48 0.23 -31.45
C GLY A 482 -18.44 -0.31 -32.88
N GLU A 483 -17.28 -0.71 -33.41
CA GLU A 483 -17.20 -1.38 -34.72
C GLU A 483 -17.92 -2.74 -34.76
N HIS A 484 -18.01 -3.43 -33.62
CA HIS A 484 -18.53 -4.80 -33.50
C HIS A 484 -19.60 -4.98 -32.41
N GLY A 485 -20.17 -3.87 -31.92
CA GLY A 485 -21.26 -3.86 -30.96
C GLY A 485 -20.93 -3.10 -29.68
N THR A 486 -21.96 -2.48 -29.11
CA THR A 486 -21.86 -1.69 -27.87
C THR A 486 -22.79 -2.19 -26.78
N LEU A 487 -23.43 -3.35 -26.94
CA LEU A 487 -24.56 -3.80 -26.12
C LEU A 487 -24.29 -3.72 -24.60
N TYR A 488 -23.05 -3.93 -24.17
CA TYR A 488 -22.63 -3.90 -22.77
C TYR A 488 -21.69 -2.72 -22.41
N GLY A 489 -21.47 -1.79 -23.35
CA GLY A 489 -20.67 -0.58 -23.17
C GLY A 489 -19.80 -0.21 -24.38
N PHE A 490 -19.29 1.02 -24.40
CA PHE A 490 -18.25 1.47 -25.34
C PHE A 490 -16.87 1.21 -24.76
N GLY A 491 -16.40 -0.01 -24.94
CA GLY A 491 -15.08 -0.44 -24.51
C GLY A 491 -14.55 -1.58 -25.37
N VAL A 492 -13.50 -2.24 -24.89
CA VAL A 492 -12.89 -3.38 -25.59
C VAL A 492 -13.54 -4.67 -25.07
N TYR A 493 -14.06 -5.47 -26.00
CA TYR A 493 -14.81 -6.69 -25.70
C TYR A 493 -13.89 -7.91 -25.68
N PHE A 494 -14.08 -8.74 -24.66
CA PHE A 494 -13.41 -10.02 -24.49
C PHE A 494 -14.44 -11.10 -24.12
N SER A 495 -14.14 -12.35 -24.45
CA SER A 495 -14.99 -13.48 -24.11
C SER A 495 -14.24 -14.62 -23.41
N SER A 496 -14.85 -15.29 -22.46
CA SER A 496 -14.33 -16.56 -21.93
C SER A 496 -14.56 -17.74 -22.89
N ASP A 497 -15.35 -17.54 -23.95
CA ASP A 497 -15.68 -18.53 -24.96
C ASP A 497 -15.09 -18.11 -26.34
N ALA A 498 -14.12 -18.86 -26.85
CA ALA A 498 -13.53 -18.56 -28.16
C ALA A 498 -14.55 -18.71 -29.30
N ALA A 499 -15.54 -19.59 -29.15
CA ALA A 499 -16.62 -19.78 -30.12
C ALA A 499 -17.50 -18.53 -30.28
N TYR A 500 -17.65 -17.75 -29.21
CA TYR A 500 -18.29 -16.45 -29.24
C TYR A 500 -17.41 -15.44 -29.99
N SER A 501 -16.12 -15.35 -29.61
CA SER A 501 -15.15 -14.47 -30.29
C SER A 501 -14.96 -14.80 -31.77
N HIS A 502 -15.16 -16.06 -32.20
CA HIS A 502 -15.06 -16.49 -33.60
C HIS A 502 -16.01 -15.73 -34.51
N GLY A 503 -17.21 -15.40 -34.05
CA GLY A 503 -18.20 -14.61 -34.81
C GLY A 503 -17.73 -13.20 -35.19
N TYR A 504 -16.67 -12.71 -34.53
CA TYR A 504 -16.07 -11.40 -34.75
C TYR A 504 -14.75 -11.47 -35.53
N THR A 505 -14.38 -12.66 -36.02
CA THR A 505 -13.22 -12.85 -36.90
C THR A 505 -13.65 -12.79 -38.37
N LYS A 506 -12.70 -12.45 -39.27
CA LYS A 506 -12.90 -12.52 -40.72
C LYS A 506 -11.79 -13.36 -41.35
N SER A 507 -12.15 -14.29 -42.24
CA SER A 507 -11.19 -15.05 -43.04
C SER A 507 -10.42 -14.11 -43.97
N ASN A 508 -9.11 -14.30 -44.09
CA ASN A 508 -8.28 -13.65 -45.10
C ASN A 508 -8.32 -14.41 -46.44
N ALA A 509 -7.49 -14.02 -47.41
CA ALA A 509 -7.42 -14.65 -48.74
C ALA A 509 -7.00 -16.14 -48.71
N ASN A 510 -6.35 -16.59 -47.64
CA ASN A 510 -5.93 -17.98 -47.43
C ASN A 510 -6.95 -18.80 -46.62
N ASP A 511 -8.13 -18.21 -46.36
CA ASP A 511 -9.15 -18.71 -45.44
C ASP A 511 -8.67 -18.85 -43.99
N GLU A 512 -7.73 -18.01 -43.58
CA GLU A 512 -7.22 -17.99 -42.21
C GLU A 512 -7.92 -16.91 -41.39
N ARG A 513 -8.19 -17.24 -40.13
CA ARG A 513 -8.74 -16.34 -39.12
C ARG A 513 -7.74 -16.14 -38.00
N CYS A 514 -7.83 -15.01 -37.32
CA CYS A 514 -6.98 -14.72 -36.17
C CYS A 514 -7.79 -14.30 -34.94
N MET A 515 -7.32 -14.74 -33.78
CA MET A 515 -7.95 -14.42 -32.49
C MET A 515 -6.85 -14.27 -31.43
N PHE A 516 -6.97 -13.25 -30.58
CA PHE A 516 -6.09 -13.11 -29.43
C PHE A 516 -6.58 -13.93 -28.25
N LEU A 517 -5.63 -14.52 -27.52
CA LEU A 517 -5.80 -14.87 -26.11
C LEU A 517 -5.07 -13.81 -25.29
N ALA A 518 -5.83 -13.02 -24.54
CA ALA A 518 -5.35 -11.87 -23.79
C ALA A 518 -5.46 -12.10 -22.28
N ARG A 519 -4.55 -11.48 -21.51
CA ARG A 519 -4.72 -11.29 -20.07
C ARG A 519 -5.53 -10.03 -19.83
N VAL A 520 -6.60 -10.12 -19.06
CA VAL A 520 -7.57 -9.04 -18.88
C VAL A 520 -7.86 -8.85 -17.40
N LEU A 521 -7.64 -7.63 -16.90
CA LEU A 521 -7.96 -7.21 -15.54
C LEU A 521 -9.46 -6.85 -15.47
N ILE A 522 -10.30 -7.83 -15.11
CA ILE A 522 -11.75 -7.61 -15.11
C ILE A 522 -12.22 -6.82 -13.88
N GLY A 523 -11.49 -6.92 -12.75
CA GLY A 523 -11.81 -6.21 -11.51
C GLY A 523 -13.21 -6.48 -10.99
N GLU A 524 -13.81 -5.48 -10.33
CA GLU A 524 -15.22 -5.53 -9.95
C GLU A 524 -16.10 -5.36 -11.19
N THR A 525 -17.03 -6.29 -11.42
CA THR A 525 -17.88 -6.29 -12.62
C THR A 525 -19.34 -5.98 -12.32
N THR A 526 -20.01 -5.28 -13.23
CA THR A 526 -21.47 -5.09 -13.19
C THR A 526 -22.11 -5.33 -14.55
N GLN A 527 -23.44 -5.43 -14.60
CA GLN A 527 -24.16 -5.61 -15.86
C GLN A 527 -23.97 -4.39 -16.76
N GLY A 528 -23.54 -4.64 -18.00
CA GLY A 528 -23.31 -3.59 -18.99
C GLY A 528 -24.59 -3.12 -19.69
N ASN A 529 -24.53 -1.91 -20.26
CA ASN A 529 -25.53 -1.45 -21.21
C ASN A 529 -24.92 -0.56 -22.31
N HIS A 530 -25.67 -0.39 -23.39
CA HIS A 530 -25.21 0.28 -24.60
C HIS A 530 -24.93 1.78 -24.52
N THR A 531 -25.26 2.43 -23.40
CA THR A 531 -25.01 3.87 -23.20
C THR A 531 -23.72 4.15 -22.43
N MET A 532 -23.12 3.12 -21.81
CA MET A 532 -21.97 3.28 -20.92
C MET A 532 -20.69 3.57 -21.70
N LYS A 533 -20.22 4.82 -21.66
CA LYS A 533 -18.96 5.25 -22.30
C LYS A 533 -17.71 5.08 -21.45
N THR A 534 -17.89 4.98 -20.14
CA THR A 534 -16.83 4.78 -19.15
C THR A 534 -17.27 3.71 -18.17
N ARG A 535 -16.32 3.20 -17.38
CA ARG A 535 -16.63 2.26 -16.32
C ARG A 535 -17.71 2.82 -15.37
N PRO A 536 -18.67 2.00 -14.91
CA PRO A 536 -19.65 2.43 -13.91
C PRO A 536 -19.01 2.77 -12.56
N PRO A 537 -19.60 3.67 -11.75
CA PRO A 537 -19.08 3.98 -10.43
C PRO A 537 -18.96 2.72 -9.55
N GLY A 538 -17.78 2.50 -8.97
CA GLY A 538 -17.50 1.33 -8.13
C GLY A 538 -17.12 0.05 -8.88
N PHE A 539 -17.16 0.06 -10.22
CA PHE A 539 -16.83 -1.09 -11.05
C PHE A 539 -15.66 -0.78 -12.01
N ASP A 540 -15.00 -1.82 -12.46
CA ASP A 540 -13.81 -1.76 -13.34
C ASP A 540 -14.13 -2.20 -14.77
N SER A 541 -15.06 -3.14 -14.92
CA SER A 541 -15.52 -3.67 -16.20
C SER A 541 -17.03 -3.92 -16.17
N THR A 542 -17.63 -4.04 -17.35
CA THR A 542 -19.00 -4.54 -17.46
C THR A 542 -19.04 -5.95 -18.05
N THR A 543 -20.14 -6.65 -17.82
CA THR A 543 -20.34 -8.03 -18.27
C THR A 543 -21.78 -8.26 -18.70
N ASP A 544 -22.00 -9.30 -19.49
CA ASP A 544 -23.32 -9.88 -19.76
C ASP A 544 -23.81 -10.79 -18.61
N GLY A 545 -22.97 -11.02 -17.60
CA GLY A 545 -23.21 -11.96 -16.51
C GLY A 545 -22.82 -13.40 -16.84
N ASN A 546 -22.23 -13.65 -18.01
CA ASN A 546 -21.84 -14.96 -18.47
C ASN A 546 -20.43 -14.96 -19.11
N HIS A 547 -20.34 -14.80 -20.43
CA HIS A 547 -19.08 -14.99 -21.16
C HIS A 547 -18.40 -13.68 -21.56
N ILE A 548 -19.08 -12.53 -21.53
CA ILE A 548 -18.58 -11.27 -22.09
C ILE A 548 -18.06 -10.36 -20.99
N PHE A 549 -16.91 -9.75 -21.24
CA PHE A 549 -16.31 -8.71 -20.40
C PHE A 549 -15.91 -7.51 -21.26
N VAL A 550 -16.26 -6.30 -20.82
CA VAL A 550 -15.93 -5.05 -21.51
C VAL A 550 -15.07 -4.18 -20.61
N THR A 551 -13.86 -3.86 -21.06
CA THR A 551 -12.93 -2.99 -20.35
C THR A 551 -12.97 -1.57 -20.89
N TYR A 552 -12.65 -0.60 -20.03
CA TYR A 552 -12.78 0.83 -20.34
C TYR A 552 -11.44 1.58 -20.33
N HIS A 553 -10.32 0.88 -20.16
CA HIS A 553 -8.98 1.44 -20.15
C HIS A 553 -8.03 0.56 -20.96
N ASP A 554 -7.23 1.17 -21.84
CA ASP A 554 -6.41 0.47 -22.83
C ASP A 554 -5.39 -0.50 -22.19
N ALA A 555 -4.84 -0.10 -21.04
CA ALA A 555 -3.91 -0.93 -20.27
C ALA A 555 -4.57 -1.99 -19.35
N GLN A 556 -5.90 -2.17 -19.37
CA GLN A 556 -6.55 -3.28 -18.65
C GLN A 556 -6.35 -4.64 -19.32
N ALA A 557 -5.85 -4.68 -20.55
CA ALA A 557 -5.65 -5.91 -21.30
C ALA A 557 -4.29 -5.96 -21.98
N LEU A 558 -3.69 -7.16 -21.98
CA LEU A 558 -2.45 -7.47 -22.67
C LEU A 558 -2.70 -8.60 -23.66
N ALA A 559 -2.41 -8.36 -24.93
CA ALA A 559 -2.38 -9.41 -25.94
C ALA A 559 -1.21 -10.36 -25.63
N GLU A 560 -1.51 -11.59 -25.19
CA GLU A 560 -0.49 -12.56 -24.78
C GLU A 560 -0.12 -13.48 -25.94
N TYR A 561 -1.12 -13.98 -26.68
CA TYR A 561 -0.95 -14.83 -27.86
C TYR A 561 -1.88 -14.44 -28.99
N LEU A 562 -1.43 -14.61 -30.23
CA LEU A 562 -2.26 -14.62 -31.43
C LEU A 562 -2.37 -16.05 -31.96
N ILE A 563 -3.60 -16.54 -32.09
CA ILE A 563 -3.91 -17.87 -32.64
C ILE A 563 -4.39 -17.65 -34.09
N THR A 564 -3.71 -18.27 -35.05
CA THR A 564 -4.14 -18.33 -36.46
C THR A 564 -4.66 -19.72 -36.77
N TYR A 565 -5.88 -19.82 -37.29
CA TYR A 565 -6.59 -21.08 -37.53
C TYR A 565 -7.46 -20.98 -38.79
N LYS A 566 -7.96 -22.13 -39.28
CA LYS A 566 -8.92 -22.22 -40.38
C LYS A 566 -10.22 -22.83 -39.91
#